data_AF-I3VIQ8-F1
#
_entry.id   AF-I3VIQ8-F1
#
_cell.length_a   1.000
_cell.length_b   1.000
_cell.length_c   1.000
_cell.angle_alpha   90.00
_cell.angle_beta   90.00
_cell.angle_gamma   90.00
#
_symmetry.space_group_name_H-M   'P 1'
#
loop_
_entity.id
_entity.type
_entity.pdbx_description
1 polymer ?
#
loop_
_entity_poly.entity_id
_entity_poly.type
_entity_poly.pdbx_seq_one_letter_code
_entity_poly.pdbx_strand_id
1 'polypeptide(L)'
;MNNPNQKVKAELFRDLHNAPPILVLPNAWDAASAKLFELAGFKAIGTTSAGIAHSLGYVEPQRISREEMLQSVRRIVKSVQLPVSADMEAGYAFTPEEETKEQAPADKKGAENHELLL
;
A
#
# COMPACT_ATOMS: atom_id res chain seq x y z
N MET A 1 2.99 21.41 8.31
CA MET A 1 1.65 20.78 8.17
C MET A 1 1.62 19.62 9.14
N ASN A 2 0.79 19.68 10.19
CA ASN A 2 0.72 18.60 11.18
C ASN A 2 0.10 17.37 10.53
N ASN A 3 0.91 16.32 10.38
CA ASN A 3 0.41 15.01 9.99
C ASN A 3 -0.50 14.53 11.14
N PRO A 4 -1.79 14.20 10.90
CA PRO A 4 -2.66 13.66 11.94
C PRO A 4 -1.97 12.48 12.63
N ASN A 5 -2.14 12.34 13.94
CA ASN A 5 -1.63 11.20 14.69
C ASN A 5 -2.09 9.90 13.98
N GLN A 6 -1.16 8.98 13.70
CA GLN A 6 -1.44 7.72 13.00
C GLN A 6 -2.62 6.95 13.61
N LYS A 7 -2.76 7.00 14.95
CA LYS A 7 -3.87 6.38 15.66
C LYS A 7 -5.23 6.94 15.23
N VAL A 8 -5.32 8.25 15.02
CA VAL A 8 -6.56 8.92 14.59
C VAL A 8 -6.92 8.52 13.17
N LYS A 9 -5.95 8.41 12.26
CA LYS A 9 -6.19 7.90 10.90
C LYS A 9 -6.69 6.45 10.93
N ALA A 10 -6.17 5.63 11.85
CA ALA A 10 -6.60 4.26 12.05
C ALA A 10 -8.02 4.12 12.58
N GLU A 11 -8.38 4.93 13.57
CA GLU A 11 -9.75 4.99 14.08
C GLU A 11 -10.70 5.45 12.97
N LEU A 12 -10.34 6.50 12.23
CA LEU A 12 -11.14 6.98 11.09
C LEU A 12 -11.33 5.90 10.03
N PHE A 13 -10.27 5.20 9.62
CA PHE A 13 -10.37 4.14 8.62
C PHE A 13 -11.26 2.99 9.08
N ARG A 14 -11.15 2.56 10.34
CA ARG A 14 -12.02 1.55 10.93
C ARG A 14 -13.48 2.02 10.94
N ASP A 15 -13.74 3.27 11.28
CA ASP A 15 -15.09 3.80 11.34
C ASP A 15 -15.72 3.87 9.94
N LEU A 16 -14.94 4.17 8.90
CA LEU A 16 -15.37 4.13 7.49
C LEU A 16 -15.88 2.74 7.03
N HIS A 17 -15.41 1.64 7.63
CA HIS A 17 -15.92 0.30 7.31
C HIS A 17 -17.30 0.02 7.91
N ASN A 18 -17.65 0.73 8.99
CA ASN A 18 -18.87 0.50 9.76
C ASN A 18 -19.96 1.52 9.46
N ALA A 19 -19.65 2.58 8.70
CA ALA A 19 -20.58 3.65 8.36
C ALA A 19 -21.09 3.50 6.92
N PRO A 20 -22.37 3.81 6.64
CA PRO A 20 -22.83 4.03 5.28
C PRO A 20 -22.32 5.38 4.74
N PRO A 21 -22.14 5.53 3.41
CA PRO A 21 -22.24 4.50 2.37
C PRO A 21 -21.04 3.54 2.37
N ILE A 22 -21.12 2.44 1.58
CA ILE A 22 -19.99 1.51 1.39
C ILE A 22 -18.73 2.30 1.06
N LEU A 23 -17.64 2.01 1.78
CA LEU A 23 -16.33 2.60 1.54
C LEU A 23 -15.83 2.23 0.14
N VAL A 24 -15.67 3.22 -0.72
CA VAL A 24 -14.95 3.09 -1.99
C VAL A 24 -13.48 3.43 -1.75
N LEU A 25 -12.60 2.45 -1.97
CA LEU A 25 -11.17 2.55 -1.71
C LEU A 25 -10.38 2.50 -3.03
N PRO A 26 -10.01 3.65 -3.64
CA PRO A 26 -9.20 3.67 -4.85
C PRO A 26 -7.74 3.30 -4.55
N ASN A 27 -7.12 2.54 -5.45
CA ASN A 27 -5.75 2.06 -5.29
C ASN A 27 -4.75 2.99 -6.01
N ALA A 28 -3.89 3.67 -5.24
CA ALA A 28 -2.83 4.53 -5.74
C ALA A 28 -1.55 3.75 -6.03
N TRP A 29 -0.82 4.20 -7.06
CA TRP A 29 0.48 3.64 -7.47
C TRP A 29 1.63 4.65 -7.36
N ASP A 30 1.32 5.93 -7.12
CA ASP A 30 2.31 6.99 -6.90
C ASP A 30 1.71 8.18 -6.09
N ALA A 31 2.53 9.18 -5.80
CA ALA A 31 2.07 10.37 -5.06
C ALA A 31 1.04 11.22 -5.85
N ALA A 32 1.10 11.21 -7.17
CA ALA A 32 0.21 12.01 -8.00
C ALA A 32 -1.21 11.42 -8.02
N SER A 33 -1.34 10.11 -8.26
CA SER A 33 -2.61 9.37 -8.20
C SER A 33 -3.25 9.48 -6.81
N ALA A 34 -2.47 9.33 -5.74
CA ALA A 34 -2.99 9.52 -4.38
C ALA A 34 -3.55 10.93 -4.16
N LYS A 35 -2.82 11.96 -4.63
CA LYS A 35 -3.29 13.34 -4.50
C LYS A 35 -4.55 13.62 -5.31
N LEU A 36 -4.66 13.04 -6.50
CA LEU A 36 -5.86 13.13 -7.32
C LEU A 36 -7.07 12.48 -6.63
N PHE A 37 -6.90 11.35 -5.95
CA PHE A 37 -7.98 10.73 -5.18
C PHE A 37 -8.41 11.60 -3.98
N GLU A 38 -7.45 12.21 -3.27
CA GLU A 38 -7.78 13.16 -2.20
C GLU A 38 -8.57 14.37 -2.74
N LEU A 39 -8.14 14.95 -3.87
CA LEU A 39 -8.84 16.07 -4.51
C LEU A 39 -10.23 15.67 -5.05
N ALA A 40 -10.40 14.42 -5.47
CA ALA A 40 -11.69 13.87 -5.88
C ALA A 40 -12.65 13.58 -4.70
N GLY A 41 -12.20 13.76 -3.45
CA GLY A 41 -13.04 13.69 -2.26
C GLY A 41 -13.18 12.30 -1.64
N PHE A 42 -12.35 11.32 -2.05
CA PHE A 42 -12.29 10.02 -1.40
C PHE A 42 -11.89 10.15 0.08
N LYS A 43 -12.33 9.19 0.90
CA LYS A 43 -12.14 9.23 2.37
C LYS A 43 -10.95 8.43 2.87
N ALA A 44 -10.47 7.50 2.06
CA ALA A 44 -9.27 6.71 2.28
C ALA A 44 -8.71 6.26 0.93
N ILE A 45 -7.47 5.79 0.92
CA ILE A 45 -6.77 5.32 -0.28
C ILE A 45 -6.16 3.94 0.02
N GLY A 46 -6.20 3.03 -0.94
CA GLY A 46 -5.40 1.80 -0.92
C GLY A 46 -4.13 1.97 -1.76
N THR A 47 -3.11 1.13 -1.58
CA THR A 47 -2.02 1.01 -2.55
C THR A 47 -2.20 -0.24 -3.41
N THR A 48 -1.50 -0.31 -4.54
CA THR A 48 -1.45 -1.52 -5.37
C THR A 48 0.00 -1.94 -5.62
N SER A 49 0.36 -3.14 -5.22
CA SER A 49 1.69 -3.72 -5.47
C SER A 49 2.03 -3.76 -6.96
N ALA A 50 1.12 -4.30 -7.78
CA ALA A 50 1.28 -4.37 -9.22
C ALA A 50 1.36 -2.99 -9.88
N GLY A 51 0.51 -2.03 -9.49
CA GLY A 51 0.55 -0.68 -10.05
C GLY A 51 1.85 0.04 -9.71
N ILE A 52 2.34 -0.08 -8.47
CA ILE A 52 3.63 0.48 -8.05
C ILE A 52 4.76 -0.14 -8.88
N ALA A 53 4.84 -1.47 -8.96
CA ALA A 53 5.90 -2.15 -9.69
C ALA A 53 5.91 -1.78 -11.18
N HIS A 54 4.76 -1.76 -11.84
CA HIS A 54 4.66 -1.33 -13.24
C HIS A 54 5.08 0.15 -13.41
N SER A 55 4.71 1.03 -12.48
CA SER A 55 5.12 2.44 -12.54
C SER A 55 6.63 2.66 -12.44
N LEU A 56 7.34 1.72 -11.80
CA LEU A 56 8.80 1.70 -11.69
C LEU A 56 9.48 0.96 -12.85
N GLY A 57 8.71 0.41 -13.81
CA GLY A 57 9.23 -0.26 -15.00
C GLY A 57 9.46 -1.76 -14.84
N TYR A 58 8.97 -2.39 -13.77
CA TYR A 58 9.02 -3.85 -13.65
C TYR A 58 8.03 -4.50 -14.62
N VAL A 59 8.48 -5.49 -15.39
CA VAL A 59 7.59 -6.31 -16.24
C VAL A 59 6.88 -7.39 -15.42
N GLU A 60 7.58 -7.96 -14.44
CA GLU A 60 7.06 -8.91 -13.47
C GLU A 60 6.97 -8.22 -12.10
N PRO A 61 5.77 -7.82 -11.64
CA PRO A 61 5.61 -7.09 -10.38
C PRO A 61 6.25 -7.74 -9.17
N GLN A 62 6.32 -9.07 -9.15
CA GLN A 62 6.87 -9.87 -8.05
C GLN A 62 8.38 -9.68 -7.85
N ARG A 63 9.06 -9.01 -8.80
CA ARG A 63 10.50 -8.72 -8.73
C ARG A 63 10.83 -7.39 -8.06
N ILE A 64 9.85 -6.56 -7.72
CA ILE A 64 10.10 -5.34 -6.96
C ILE A 64 10.69 -5.70 -5.59
N SER A 65 11.75 -5.00 -5.18
CA SER A 65 12.30 -5.23 -3.83
C SER A 65 11.36 -4.66 -2.76
N ARG A 66 11.41 -5.24 -1.56
CA ARG A 66 10.68 -4.73 -0.39
C ARG A 66 11.01 -3.25 -0.12
N GLU A 67 12.28 -2.87 -0.24
CA GLU A 67 12.70 -1.50 0.03
C GLU A 67 12.09 -0.53 -1.00
N GLU A 68 12.07 -0.87 -2.29
CA GLU A 68 11.44 -0.05 -3.32
C GLU A 68 9.92 0.08 -3.13
N MET A 69 9.27 -1.02 -2.74
CA MET A 69 7.85 -0.99 -2.38
C MET A 69 7.60 -0.05 -1.20
N LEU A 70 8.32 -0.22 -0.10
CA LEU A 70 8.17 0.62 1.10
C LEU A 70 8.51 2.08 0.83
N GLN A 71 9.49 2.37 -0.02
CA GLN A 71 9.80 3.73 -0.44
C GLN A 71 8.65 4.36 -1.24
N SER A 72 8.03 3.60 -2.13
CA SER A 72 6.89 4.07 -2.93
C SER A 72 5.67 4.35 -2.03
N VAL A 73 5.35 3.42 -1.12
CA VAL A 73 4.28 3.60 -0.13
C VAL A 73 4.55 4.80 0.78
N ARG A 74 5.79 5.00 1.26
CA ARG A 74 6.16 6.18 2.05
C ARG A 74 5.94 7.49 1.29
N ARG A 75 6.19 7.53 -0.02
CA ARG A 75 5.93 8.72 -0.86
C ARG A 75 4.43 8.99 -0.98
N ILE A 76 3.62 7.94 -1.16
CA ILE A 76 2.16 8.02 -1.21
C ILE A 76 1.62 8.58 0.12
N VAL A 77 1.96 7.96 1.24
CA VAL A 77 1.48 8.37 2.59
C VAL A 77 1.83 9.83 2.89
N LYS A 78 3.04 10.29 2.52
CA LYS A 78 3.46 11.68 2.73
C LYS A 78 2.72 12.71 1.85
N SER A 79 2.08 12.29 0.78
CA SER A 79 1.46 13.19 -0.20
C SER A 79 0.02 13.60 0.14
N VAL A 80 -0.63 12.87 1.06
CA VAL A 80 -2.05 13.02 1.42
C VAL A 80 -2.26 13.08 2.93
N GLN A 81 -3.40 13.61 3.35
CA GLN A 81 -3.83 13.62 4.75
C GLN A 81 -4.79 12.48 5.10
N LEU A 82 -5.27 11.76 4.10
CA LEU A 82 -6.18 10.61 4.24
C LEU A 82 -5.49 9.41 4.91
N PRO A 83 -6.26 8.48 5.51
CA PRO A 83 -5.78 7.14 5.84
C PRO A 83 -5.36 6.39 4.57
N VAL A 84 -4.24 5.67 4.63
CA VAL A 84 -3.74 4.86 3.51
C VAL A 84 -3.59 3.41 3.93
N SER A 85 -4.31 2.50 3.26
CA SER A 85 -4.14 1.06 3.41
C SER A 85 -3.06 0.58 2.43
N ALA A 86 -2.02 -0.06 2.94
CA ALA A 86 -0.92 -0.59 2.14
C ALA A 86 -1.18 -2.07 1.80
N ASP A 87 -1.20 -2.36 0.50
CA ASP A 87 -1.10 -3.73 -0.03
C ASP A 87 0.30 -4.29 0.27
N MET A 88 0.38 -5.24 1.20
CA MET A 88 1.64 -5.88 1.62
C MET A 88 1.89 -7.24 0.95
N GLU A 89 1.09 -7.65 -0.03
CA GLU A 89 1.13 -9.01 -0.58
C GLU A 89 1.16 -10.07 0.54
N ALA A 90 2.12 -11.02 0.47
CA ALA A 90 2.40 -12.05 1.47
C ALA A 90 3.12 -11.55 2.74
N GLY A 91 3.13 -10.23 2.98
CA GLY A 91 3.68 -9.61 4.19
C GLY A 91 5.12 -9.11 4.09
N TYR A 92 5.80 -9.26 2.94
CA TYR A 92 7.23 -8.93 2.75
C TYR A 92 8.16 -9.34 3.91
N ALA A 93 7.74 -10.31 4.72
CA ALA A 93 8.43 -10.79 5.91
C ALA A 93 9.05 -12.12 5.54
N PHE A 94 10.38 -12.13 5.49
CA PHE A 94 11.12 -13.38 5.48
C PHE A 94 11.17 -13.91 6.91
N THR A 95 10.96 -15.20 7.13
CA THR A 95 11.52 -15.81 8.34
C THR A 95 13.05 -15.65 8.28
N PRO A 96 13.77 -15.63 9.42
CA PRO A 96 15.23 -15.55 9.42
C PRO A 96 15.92 -16.60 8.53
N GLU A 97 15.24 -17.69 8.17
CA GLU A 97 15.75 -18.72 7.26
C GLU A 97 15.69 -18.33 5.77
N GLU A 98 14.81 -17.42 5.37
CA GLU A 98 14.56 -17.13 3.95
C GLU A 98 15.51 -16.08 3.34
N GLU A 99 16.26 -15.34 4.16
CA GLU A 99 17.35 -14.44 3.71
C GLU A 99 18.47 -15.17 2.94
N THR A 100 18.57 -16.51 3.09
CA THR A 100 19.62 -17.30 2.40
C THR A 100 19.24 -17.81 1.00
N LYS A 101 18.02 -17.56 0.51
CA LYS A 101 17.54 -18.12 -0.78
C LYS A 101 17.28 -17.09 -1.88
N GLU A 102 17.82 -15.88 -1.77
CA GLU A 102 17.58 -14.77 -2.72
C GLU A 102 18.31 -14.92 -4.08
N GLN A 103 18.29 -16.12 -4.71
CA GLN A 103 18.72 -16.32 -6.10
C GLN A 103 17.94 -17.39 -6.89
N ALA A 104 16.77 -17.84 -6.42
CA ALA A 104 15.89 -18.71 -7.22
C ALA A 104 14.54 -18.04 -7.47
N PRO A 105 13.99 -18.09 -8.71
CA PRO A 105 12.67 -17.55 -8.99
C PRO A 105 11.64 -18.34 -8.17
N ALA A 106 10.98 -17.67 -7.23
CA ALA A 106 9.96 -18.28 -6.41
C ALA A 106 8.62 -18.27 -7.16
N ASP A 107 8.15 -19.46 -7.54
CA ASP A 107 6.74 -19.71 -7.90
C ASP A 107 5.85 -19.42 -6.68
N LYS A 108 5.50 -18.15 -6.45
CA LYS A 108 4.52 -17.78 -5.43
C LYS A 108 3.11 -17.88 -6.00
N LYS A 109 2.48 -19.04 -5.82
CA LYS A 109 1.03 -19.20 -5.96
C LYS A 109 0.32 -18.45 -4.83
N GLY A 110 -0.54 -17.51 -5.21
CA GLY A 110 -1.66 -16.97 -4.44
C GLY A 110 -1.43 -16.82 -2.94
N ALA A 111 -0.86 -15.68 -2.52
CA ALA A 111 -0.89 -15.27 -1.13
C ALA A 111 -1.99 -14.23 -0.93
N GLU A 112 -2.77 -14.39 0.12
CA GLU A 112 -3.83 -13.46 0.51
C GLU A 112 -3.22 -12.10 0.86
N ASN A 113 -3.77 -11.02 0.29
CA ASN A 113 -3.27 -9.67 0.49
C ASN A 113 -3.51 -9.24 1.94
N HIS A 114 -2.44 -9.04 2.70
CA HIS A 114 -2.53 -8.39 4.00
C HIS A 114 -2.49 -6.86 3.83
N GLU A 115 -3.49 -6.19 4.38
CA GLU A 115 -3.56 -4.73 4.41
C GLU A 115 -2.97 -4.18 5.73
N LEU A 116 -2.08 -3.20 5.62
CA LEU A 116 -1.55 -2.49 6.79
C LEU A 116 -1.78 -0.99 6.66
N LEU A 117 -2.32 -0.38 7.71
CA LEU A 117 -2.68 1.03 7.66
C LEU A 117 -1.51 1.93 8.05
N LEU A 118 -1.13 2.83 7.13
CA LEU A 118 -0.02 3.78 7.23
C LEU A 118 -0.45 5.25 7.11
#